data_AF-A0A349HQR1-F1
#
_entry.id   AF-A0A349HQR1-F1
#
_cell.length_a   1.000
_cell.length_b   1.000
_cell.length_c   1.000
_cell.angle_alpha   90.00
_cell.angle_beta   90.00
_cell.angle_gamma   90.00
#
_symmetry.space_group_name_H-M   'P 1'
#
loop_
_entity.id
_entity.type
_entity.pdbx_description
1 polymer ?
#
loop_
_entity_poly.entity_id
_entity_poly.type
_entity_poly.pdbx_seq_one_letter_code
_entity_poly.pdbx_strand_id
1 'polypeptide(L)' 'MLSGKIKGILAVKNIKIKDFAAKLGIKPTSLSTKIMNNTWSLKDLAILAEETNLKLCIINKNKEIIMTIDTEDLEK' A
#
# COMPACT_ATOMS: atom_id res chain seq x y z
N MET A 1 13.64 -3.49 2.33
CA MET A 1 12.49 -4.36 1.96
C MET A 1 11.22 -3.53 1.84
N LEU A 2 10.28 -3.91 0.96
CA LEU A 2 9.05 -3.14 0.71
C LEU A 2 8.18 -3.00 1.97
N SER A 3 8.02 -4.06 2.76
CA SER A 3 7.31 -4.02 4.06
C SER A 3 7.83 -2.95 5.03
N GLY A 4 9.14 -2.66 5.04
CA GLY A 4 9.71 -1.61 5.87
C GLY A 4 9.28 -0.21 5.41
N LYS A 5 9.23 0.02 4.10
CA LYS A 5 8.73 1.29 3.53
C LYS A 5 7.24 1.49 3.84
N ILE A 6 6.44 0.44 3.70
CA ILE A 6 4.99 0.47 4.01
C ILE A 6 4.77 0.79 5.48
N LYS A 7 5.49 0.12 6.40
CA LYS A 7 5.45 0.45 7.84
C LYS A 7 5.81 1.91 8.11
N GLY A 8 6.83 2.43 7.42
CA GLY A 8 7.22 3.83 7.53
C GLY A 8 6.10 4.79 7.08
N ILE A 9 5.46 4.51 5.96
CA ILE A 9 4.31 5.31 5.46
C ILE A 9 3.17 5.29 6.48
N LEU A 10 2.79 4.12 6.97
CA LEU A 10 1.72 3.98 7.98
C LEU A 10 2.05 4.75 9.26
N ALA A 11 3.31 4.69 9.73
CA ALA A 11 3.76 5.43 10.91
C ALA A 11 3.70 6.94 10.69
N VAL A 12 4.19 7.45 9.56
CA VAL A 12 4.14 8.89 9.21
C VAL A 12 2.70 9.40 9.12
N LYS A 13 1.77 8.55 8.67
CA LYS A 13 0.35 8.88 8.53
C LYS A 13 -0.48 8.55 9.77
N ASN A 14 0.16 8.09 10.85
CA ASN A 14 -0.48 7.68 12.11
C ASN A 14 -1.57 6.61 11.94
N ILE A 15 -1.40 5.70 10.98
CA ILE A 15 -2.32 4.59 10.71
C ILE A 15 -1.82 3.35 11.46
N LYS A 16 -2.66 2.78 12.33
CA LYS A 16 -2.32 1.54 13.04
C LYS A 16 -2.48 0.35 12.10
N ILE A 17 -1.65 -0.68 12.33
CA ILE A 17 -1.69 -1.94 11.56
C ILE A 17 -3.09 -2.59 11.59
N LYS A 18 -3.79 -2.54 12.72
CA LYS A 18 -5.15 -3.09 12.84
C LYS A 18 -6.14 -2.38 11.92
N ASP A 19 -6.05 -1.07 11.83
CA ASP A 19 -6.96 -0.24 11.03
C ASP A 19 -6.67 -0.47 9.54
N PHE A 20 -5.39 -0.54 9.17
CA PHE A 20 -5.00 -0.88 7.80
C PHE A 20 -5.42 -2.29 7.39
N ALA A 21 -5.32 -3.29 8.28
CA ALA A 21 -5.82 -4.64 8.01
C ALA A 21 -7.33 -4.64 7.71
N ALA A 22 -8.10 -3.85 8.47
CA ALA A 22 -9.54 -3.71 8.25
C ALA A 22 -9.84 -3.09 6.87
N LYS A 23 -9.07 -2.09 6.44
CA LYS A 23 -9.19 -1.47 5.10
C LYS A 23 -8.87 -2.43 3.96
N LEU A 24 -7.89 -3.30 4.17
CA LEU A 24 -7.58 -4.38 3.23
C LEU A 24 -8.61 -5.53 3.25
N GLY A 25 -9.58 -5.51 4.16
CA GLY A 25 -10.57 -6.59 4.32
C GLY A 25 -9.98 -7.89 4.85
N ILE A 26 -8.85 -7.84 5.58
CA ILE A 26 -8.15 -9.01 6.10
C ILE A 26 -7.98 -8.97 7.62
N LYS A 27 -7.68 -10.12 8.22
CA LYS A 27 -7.36 -10.21 9.65
C LYS A 27 -5.99 -9.57 9.94
N PRO A 28 -5.79 -8.94 11.11
CA PRO A 28 -4.49 -8.38 11.50
C PRO A 28 -3.35 -9.42 11.47
N THR A 29 -3.64 -10.67 11.80
CA THR A 29 -2.67 -11.78 11.71
C THR A 29 -2.24 -12.05 10.27
N SER A 30 -3.18 -12.02 9.31
CA SER A 30 -2.88 -12.15 7.88
C SER A 30 -2.02 -11.00 7.38
N LEU A 31 -2.28 -9.77 7.85
CA LEU A 31 -1.43 -8.62 7.53
C LEU A 31 -0.01 -8.78 8.11
N SER A 32 0.12 -9.26 9.35
CA SER A 32 1.43 -9.56 9.95
C SER A 32 2.22 -10.58 9.14
N THR A 33 1.58 -11.66 8.68
CA THR A 33 2.21 -12.65 7.79
C THR A 33 2.62 -12.03 6.46
N LYS A 34 1.77 -11.20 5.85
CA LYS A 34 2.10 -10.48 4.61
C LYS A 34 3.29 -9.54 4.77
N ILE A 35 3.35 -8.82 5.89
CA ILE A 35 4.47 -7.95 6.25
C ILE A 35 5.76 -8.78 6.38
N MET A 36 5.72 -9.89 7.10
CA MET A 36 6.87 -10.77 7.35
C MET A 36 7.39 -11.39 6.05
N ASN A 37 6.48 -11.90 5.21
CA ASN A 37 6.81 -12.59 3.97
C ASN A 37 6.96 -11.63 2.76
N ASN A 38 6.69 -10.34 2.94
CA ASN A 38 6.75 -9.30 1.91
C ASN A 38 5.86 -9.59 0.68
N THR A 39 4.65 -10.13 0.88
CA THR A 39 3.74 -10.60 -0.18
C THR A 39 2.65 -9.58 -0.55
N TRP A 40 3.06 -8.39 -0.97
CA TRP A 40 2.15 -7.30 -1.34
C TRP A 40 1.66 -7.43 -2.78
N SER A 41 0.34 -7.30 -2.97
CA SER A 41 -0.30 -7.22 -4.28
C SER A 41 -0.45 -5.76 -4.71
N LEU A 42 -0.69 -5.54 -6.00
CA LEU A 42 -0.96 -4.19 -6.53
C LEU A 42 -2.17 -3.56 -5.83
N LYS A 43 -3.21 -4.35 -5.55
CA LYS A 43 -4.40 -3.91 -4.80
C LYS A 43 -4.08 -3.39 -3.40
N ASP A 44 -3.22 -4.09 -2.66
CA ASP A 44 -2.84 -3.62 -1.33
C ASP A 44 -2.10 -2.27 -1.40
N LEU A 45 -1.27 -2.08 -2.44
CA LEU A 45 -0.50 -0.85 -2.63
C LEU A 45 -1.39 0.32 -3.08
N ALA A 46 -2.40 0.06 -3.92
CA ALA A 46 -3.39 1.06 -4.31
C ALA A 46 -4.22 1.51 -3.11
N ILE A 47 -4.74 0.56 -2.31
CA ILE A 47 -5.47 0.88 -1.06
C ILE A 47 -4.57 1.63 -0.08
N LEU A 48 -3.30 1.24 0.05
CA LEU A 48 -2.35 1.98 0.89
C LEU A 48 -2.22 3.44 0.43
N ALA A 49 -2.08 3.66 -0.88
CA ALA A 49 -1.95 5.00 -1.43
C ALA A 49 -3.20 5.84 -1.14
N GLU A 50 -4.38 5.29 -1.40
CA GLU A 50 -5.67 5.95 -1.15
C GLU A 50 -5.85 6.32 0.34
N GLU A 51 -5.68 5.36 1.25
CA GLU A 51 -5.84 5.57 2.70
C GLU A 51 -4.81 6.55 3.29
N THR A 52 -3.69 6.73 2.61
CA THR A 52 -2.62 7.64 3.06
C THR A 52 -2.64 8.97 2.32
N ASN A 53 -3.63 9.21 1.45
CA ASN A 53 -3.71 10.37 0.57
C ASN A 53 -2.40 10.57 -0.22
N LEU A 54 -1.94 9.49 -0.84
CA LEU A 54 -0.77 9.41 -1.72
C LEU A 54 -1.21 8.84 -3.08
N LYS A 55 -0.31 8.90 -4.06
CA LYS A 55 -0.52 8.27 -5.37
C LYS A 55 0.44 7.09 -5.55
N LEU A 56 -0.10 5.96 -6.01
CA LEU A 56 0.71 4.88 -6.55
C LEU A 56 1.03 5.21 -8.01
N CYS A 57 2.31 5.25 -8.36
CA CYS A 57 2.72 5.65 -9.71
C CYS A 57 3.98 4.91 -10.16
N ILE A 58 4.09 4.75 -11.49
CA ILE A 58 5.32 4.36 -12.15
C ILE A 58 6.02 5.64 -12.59
N ILE A 59 7.22 5.82 -12.04
CA ILE A 59 8.04 7.01 -12.29
C ILE A 59 9.28 6.56 -13.07
N ASN A 60 9.64 7.30 -14.13
CA ASN A 60 10.87 7.03 -14.86
C ASN A 60 12.10 7.50 -14.07
N LYS A 61 13.30 7.25 -14.59
CA LYS A 61 14.55 7.66 -13.94
C LYS A 61 14.73 9.18 -13.82
N ASN A 62 14.00 9.96 -14.64
CA ASN A 62 14.01 11.43 -14.64
C ASN A 62 12.99 12.04 -13.67
N LYS A 63 12.31 11.21 -12.86
CA LYS A 63 11.26 11.61 -11.92
C LYS A 63 9.95 12.07 -12.57
N GLU A 64 9.73 11.72 -13.83
CA GLU A 64 8.48 11.99 -14.52
C GLU A 64 7.48 10.85 -14.26
N ILE A 65 6.24 11.21 -13.94
CA ILE A 65 5.16 10.25 -13.73
C ILE A 65 4.72 9.73 -15.10
N ILE A 66 4.89 8.44 -15.34
CA ILE A 66 4.48 7.77 -16.59
C ILE A 66 3.04 7.28 -16.49
N MET A 67 2.65 6.82 -15.30
CA MET A 67 1.34 6.24 -15.03
C MET A 67 1.00 6.41 -13.55
N THR A 68 -0.25 6.78 -13.26
CA THR A 68 -0.85 6.65 -11.92
C THR A 68 -1.70 5.38 -11.92
N ILE A 69 -1.71 4.66 -10.81
CA ILE A 69 -2.51 3.46 -10.62
C ILE A 69 -3.46 3.75 -9.47
N ASP A 70 -4.73 3.89 -9.80
CA ASP A 70 -5.82 4.14 -8.88
C ASP A 70 -6.57 2.84 -8.56
N THR A 71 -7.37 2.83 -7.50
CA THR A 71 -8.13 1.63 -7.09
C THR A 71 -9.16 1.20 -8.15
N GLU A 72 -9.66 2.16 -8.93
CA GLU A 72 -10.56 1.96 -10.07
C GLU A 72 -9.91 1.16 -11.21
N ASP A 73 -8.59 1.30 -11.43
CA ASP A 73 -7.84 0.54 -12.45
C ASP A 73 -7.78 -0.97 -12.16
N LEU A 74 -8.15 -1.36 -10.93
CA LEU A 74 -8.11 -2.74 -10.46
C LEU A 74 -9.47 -3.44 -10.56
N GLU A 75 -10.53 -2.69 -10.90
CA GLU A 75 -11.85 -3.23 -11.20
C GLU A 75 -11.89 -3.63 -12.68
N LYS A 76 -11.93 -4.94 -12.94
CA LYS A 76 -12.17 -5.50 -14.27
C LYS A 76 -13.66 -5.69 -14.50
#